data_AF-A0AAV6S9U5-F1
#
_entry.id   AF-A0AAV6S9U5-F1
#
_cell.length_a   1.000
_cell.length_b   1.000
_cell.length_c   1.000
_cell.angle_alpha   90.00
_cell.angle_beta   90.00
_cell.angle_gamma   90.00
#
_symmetry.space_group_name_H-M   'P 1'
#
loop_
_entity.id
_entity.type
_entity.pdbx_description
1 polymer ?
#
loop_
_entity_poly.entity_id
_entity_poly.type
_entity_poly.pdbx_seq_one_letter_code
_entity_poly.pdbx_strand_id
1 'polypeptide(L)'
;MFVVFQIDIFEQQFSSISKIDFMERYLSEREYLIIIIISPKYYETVTAPPVGVENDERTFNTVYIHKQLQNEFIQNGSKNFRFIPILFPGAKKCHVPNWLQNTNVYRWPRDRDDILRRLMRVEKYNPPPIGELPTIVSIPI
;
A
#
# COMPACT_ATOMS: atom_id res chain seq x y z
N MET A 1 10.08 12.58 -4.17
CA MET A 1 9.36 12.83 -2.92
C MET A 1 8.46 11.62 -2.68
N PHE A 2 8.95 10.67 -1.89
CA PHE A 2 8.26 9.43 -1.56
C PHE A 2 7.60 9.64 -0.20
N VAL A 3 6.39 10.19 -0.19
CA VAL A 3 5.62 10.34 1.05
C VAL A 3 4.99 8.99 1.43
N VAL A 4 5.79 8.06 1.93
CA VAL A 4 5.24 7.12 2.90
C VAL A 4 5.06 7.97 4.15
N PHE A 5 3.82 8.30 4.52
CA PHE A 5 3.50 9.27 5.59
C PHE A 5 4.06 8.89 6.99
N GLN A 6 4.83 7.80 7.08
CA GLN A 6 5.65 7.47 8.25
C GLN A 6 7.17 7.43 7.98
N ILE A 7 7.67 7.26 6.73
CA ILE A 7 9.13 7.12 6.47
C ILE A 7 9.84 8.47 6.32
N ASP A 8 9.13 9.57 6.00
CA ASP A 8 9.78 10.90 6.01
C ASP A 8 10.14 11.37 7.44
N ILE A 9 9.58 10.77 8.50
CA ILE A 9 10.06 10.93 9.89
C ILE A 9 11.31 10.08 10.19
N PHE A 10 11.61 9.04 9.40
CA PHE A 10 12.72 8.10 9.65
C PHE A 10 14.02 8.44 8.90
N GLU A 11 14.01 9.29 7.87
CA GLU A 11 15.24 9.67 7.14
C GLU A 11 16.24 10.44 8.02
N GLN A 12 15.82 11.04 9.15
CA GLN A 12 16.68 11.96 9.90
C GLN A 12 17.56 11.32 10.99
N GLN A 13 17.44 10.02 11.34
CA GLN A 13 18.09 9.55 12.58
C GLN A 13 18.80 8.19 12.65
N PHE A 14 18.74 7.28 11.68
CA PHE A 14 19.27 5.94 11.93
C PHE A 14 20.15 5.32 10.84
N SER A 15 21.26 4.73 11.31
CA SER A 15 22.26 3.97 10.58
C SER A 15 21.70 2.63 10.06
N SER A 16 22.24 2.18 8.92
CA SER A 16 21.65 1.22 7.97
C SER A 16 21.26 -0.15 8.52
N ILE A 17 21.88 -0.63 9.60
CA ILE A 17 21.55 -1.92 10.23
C ILE A 17 20.16 -1.90 10.86
N SER A 18 19.80 -0.80 11.53
CA SER A 18 18.50 -0.65 12.20
C SER A 18 17.31 -0.57 11.24
N LYS A 19 17.53 -0.16 9.97
CA LYS A 19 16.46 0.01 8.98
C LYS A 19 15.88 -1.33 8.52
N ILE A 20 16.72 -2.37 8.39
CA ILE A 20 16.30 -3.69 7.92
C ILE A 20 15.41 -4.36 8.98
N ASP A 21 15.90 -4.46 10.21
CA ASP A 21 15.17 -5.07 11.33
C ASP A 21 13.84 -4.34 11.59
N PHE A 22 13.86 -3.02 11.47
CA PHE A 22 12.66 -2.21 11.59
C PHE A 22 11.65 -2.55 10.48
N MET A 23 12.08 -2.55 9.20
CA MET A 23 11.18 -2.91 8.11
C MET A 23 10.58 -4.31 8.25
N GLU A 24 11.37 -5.30 8.65
CA GLU A 24 10.87 -6.66 8.89
C GLU A 24 9.78 -6.69 9.96
N ARG A 25 9.93 -5.91 11.03
CA ARG A 25 8.90 -5.76 12.07
C ARG A 25 7.60 -5.16 11.53
N TYR A 26 7.66 -4.09 10.74
CA TYR A 26 6.45 -3.48 10.15
C TYR A 26 5.79 -4.40 9.10
N LEU A 27 6.60 -5.18 8.39
CA LEU A 27 6.09 -6.16 7.44
C LEU A 27 5.40 -7.32 8.16
N SER A 28 5.91 -7.74 9.32
CA SER A 28 5.33 -8.80 10.15
C SER A 28 4.04 -8.38 10.87
N GLU A 29 3.99 -7.14 11.38
CA GLU A 29 2.84 -6.64 12.13
C GLU A 29 1.62 -6.39 11.21
N ARG A 30 0.56 -7.19 11.39
CA ARG A 30 -0.66 -7.19 10.53
C ARG A 30 -1.49 -5.92 10.62
N GLU A 31 -1.23 -5.07 11.60
CA GLU A 31 -1.98 -3.85 11.85
C GLU A 31 -1.48 -2.66 11.01
N TYR A 32 -0.29 -2.71 10.44
CA TYR A 32 0.17 -1.60 9.61
C TYR A 32 -0.38 -1.67 8.19
N LEU A 33 -0.74 -0.49 7.68
CA LEU A 33 -1.03 -0.27 6.27
C LEU A 33 0.25 0.19 5.57
N ILE A 34 0.52 -0.36 4.40
CA ILE A 34 1.71 -0.07 3.60
C ILE A 34 1.28 0.78 2.41
N ILE A 35 1.65 2.06 2.45
CA ILE A 35 1.37 3.00 1.37
C ILE A 35 2.52 2.93 0.37
N ILE A 36 2.20 2.72 -0.90
CA ILE A 36 3.19 2.68 -1.98
C ILE A 36 2.86 3.77 -2.99
N ILE A 37 3.71 4.79 -3.05
CA ILE A 37 3.57 5.85 -4.05
C ILE A 37 4.23 5.40 -5.35
N ILE A 38 3.42 5.31 -6.38
CA ILE A 38 3.82 4.90 -7.71
C ILE A 38 3.98 6.17 -8.55
N SER A 39 5.22 6.44 -8.93
CA SER A 39 5.63 7.49 -9.87
C SER A 39 6.35 6.86 -11.06
N PRO A 40 6.43 7.52 -12.23
CA PRO A 40 7.23 7.04 -13.35
C PRO A 40 8.69 6.75 -12.95
N LYS A 41 9.29 7.66 -12.17
CA LYS A 41 10.66 7.49 -11.63
C LYS A 41 10.79 6.24 -10.75
N TYR A 42 9.83 5.97 -9.88
CA TYR A 42 9.82 4.75 -9.06
C TYR A 42 9.80 3.50 -9.94
N TYR A 43 8.94 3.47 -10.96
CA TYR A 43 8.83 2.35 -11.87
C TYR A 43 10.14 2.11 -12.64
N GLU A 44 10.77 3.17 -13.14
CA GLU A 44 12.09 3.10 -13.77
C GLU A 44 13.14 2.55 -12.79
N THR A 45 13.19 3.04 -11.55
CA THR A 45 14.15 2.57 -10.54
C THR A 45 14.00 1.07 -10.25
N VAL A 46 12.79 0.54 -10.17
CA VAL A 46 12.56 -0.88 -9.81
C VAL A 46 12.56 -1.83 -11.02
N THR A 47 12.42 -1.29 -12.24
CA THR A 47 12.41 -2.07 -13.48
C THR A 47 13.73 -2.00 -14.24
N ALA A 48 14.54 -0.96 -14.02
CA ALA A 48 15.79 -0.76 -14.75
C ALA A 48 16.78 -1.91 -14.49
N PRO A 49 17.45 -2.41 -15.53
CA PRO A 49 18.57 -3.33 -15.34
C PRO A 49 19.71 -2.60 -14.61
N PRO A 50 20.55 -3.30 -13.83
CA PRO A 50 21.60 -2.71 -12.98
C PRO A 50 22.79 -2.11 -13.76
N VAL A 51 22.57 -1.52 -14.93
CA VAL A 51 23.60 -1.10 -15.88
C VAL A 51 23.82 0.41 -15.80
N GLY A 52 24.96 0.79 -15.22
CA GLY A 52 25.76 1.94 -15.66
C GLY A 52 25.33 3.35 -15.25
N VAL A 53 24.34 3.53 -14.37
CA VAL A 53 24.03 4.85 -13.81
C VAL A 53 24.70 4.97 -12.44
N GLU A 54 25.29 6.12 -12.14
CA GLU A 54 25.86 6.48 -10.83
C GLU A 54 24.92 5.98 -9.72
N ASN A 55 25.33 4.89 -9.09
CA ASN A 55 24.45 3.96 -8.41
C ASN A 55 24.28 4.46 -6.96
N ASP A 56 23.47 5.51 -6.83
CA ASP A 56 23.16 6.13 -5.55
C ASP A 56 22.61 5.09 -4.56
N GLU A 57 23.07 5.17 -3.31
CA GLU A 57 22.57 4.35 -2.19
C GLU A 57 21.03 4.35 -2.09
N ARG A 58 20.40 5.48 -2.43
CA ARG A 58 18.93 5.62 -2.47
C ARG A 58 18.26 4.68 -3.48
N THR A 59 18.89 4.45 -4.63
CA THR A 59 18.39 3.55 -5.68
C THR A 59 18.42 2.11 -5.17
N PHE A 60 19.54 1.68 -4.58
CA PHE A 60 19.65 0.35 -3.98
C PHE A 60 18.64 0.13 -2.84
N ASN A 61 18.48 1.13 -1.96
CA ASN A 61 17.50 1.07 -0.88
C ASN A 61 16.08 0.90 -1.43
N THR A 62 15.72 1.67 -2.47
CA THR A 62 14.40 1.57 -3.09
C THR A 62 14.16 0.19 -3.71
N VAL A 63 15.14 -0.35 -4.43
CA VAL A 63 15.05 -1.68 -5.05
C VAL A 63 14.96 -2.79 -3.99
N TYR A 64 15.72 -2.67 -2.91
CA TYR A 64 15.69 -3.62 -1.80
C TYR A 64 14.32 -3.64 -1.12
N ILE A 65 13.79 -2.46 -0.77
CA ILE A 65 12.46 -2.32 -0.17
C ILE A 65 11.40 -2.91 -1.09
N HIS A 66 11.45 -2.59 -2.39
CA HIS A 66 10.52 -3.14 -3.38
C HIS A 66 10.49 -4.68 -3.37
N LYS A 67 11.67 -5.31 -3.38
CA LYS A 67 11.79 -6.78 -3.35
C LYS A 67 11.27 -7.37 -2.03
N GLN A 68 11.52 -6.71 -0.89
CA GLN A 68 11.00 -7.17 0.39
C GLN A 68 9.46 -7.11 0.45
N LEU A 69 8.86 -6.02 -0.05
CA LEU A 69 7.40 -5.92 -0.14
C LEU A 69 6.81 -6.99 -1.05
N GLN A 70 7.47 -7.27 -2.18
CA GLN A 70 7.06 -8.33 -3.10
C GLN A 70 7.10 -9.71 -2.42
N ASN A 71 8.16 -9.99 -1.65
CA ASN A 71 8.29 -11.26 -0.93
C ASN A 71 7.19 -11.42 0.14
N GLU A 72 6.90 -10.38 0.92
CA GLU A 72 5.81 -10.43 1.90
C GLU A 72 4.46 -10.66 1.23
N PHE A 73 4.19 -9.98 0.11
CA PHE A 73 2.96 -10.17 -0.64
C PHE A 73 2.77 -11.63 -1.07
N ILE A 74 3.84 -12.27 -1.55
CA ILE A 74 3.81 -13.68 -1.96
C ILE A 74 3.64 -14.60 -0.75
N GLN A 75 4.41 -14.39 0.33
CA GLN A 75 4.36 -15.22 1.54
C GLN A 75 3.00 -15.13 2.26
N ASN A 76 2.34 -13.98 2.21
CA ASN A 76 1.01 -13.76 2.79
C ASN A 76 -0.12 -14.30 1.88
N GLY A 77 0.22 -15.09 0.86
CA GLY A 77 -0.75 -15.72 -0.05
C GLY A 77 -1.47 -14.70 -0.93
N SER A 78 -0.80 -13.61 -1.32
CA SER A 78 -1.37 -12.51 -2.13
C SER A 78 -2.55 -11.78 -1.47
N LYS A 79 -2.68 -11.86 -0.14
CA LYS A 79 -3.67 -11.10 0.62
C LYS A 79 -3.23 -9.63 0.71
N ASN A 80 -3.84 -8.80 -0.10
CA ASN A 80 -3.40 -7.42 -0.34
C ASN A 80 -4.09 -6.36 0.52
N PHE A 81 -4.77 -6.76 1.59
CA PHE A 81 -5.54 -5.84 2.44
C PHE A 81 -4.69 -4.74 3.08
N ARG A 82 -3.39 -4.95 3.27
CA ARG A 82 -2.52 -3.94 3.89
C ARG A 82 -1.91 -2.97 2.88
N PHE A 83 -1.87 -3.32 1.60
CA PHE A 83 -1.22 -2.52 0.58
C PHE A 83 -2.16 -1.45 0.02
N ILE A 84 -1.70 -0.21 0.01
CA ILE A 84 -2.40 0.96 -0.54
C ILE A 84 -1.52 1.56 -1.63
N PRO A 85 -1.58 1.03 -2.86
CA PRO A 85 -0.88 1.62 -4.00
C PRO A 85 -1.57 2.93 -4.43
N ILE A 86 -0.79 4.00 -4.52
CA ILE A 86 -1.25 5.33 -4.92
C ILE A 86 -0.48 5.78 -6.17
N LEU A 87 -1.19 5.96 -7.29
CA LEU A 87 -0.67 6.57 -8.51
C LEU A 87 -0.57 8.08 -8.32
N PHE A 88 0.65 8.60 -8.38
CA PHE A 88 0.90 10.03 -8.37
C PHE A 88 0.63 10.64 -9.75
N PRO A 89 0.37 11.96 -9.85
CA PRO A 89 0.22 12.64 -11.14
C PRO A 89 1.38 12.33 -12.09
N GLY A 90 1.05 12.01 -13.35
CA GLY A 90 2.02 11.56 -14.36
C GLY A 90 2.27 10.04 -14.37
N ALA A 91 1.89 9.31 -13.32
CA ALA A 91 1.92 7.84 -13.33
C ALA A 91 0.69 7.25 -14.02
N LYS A 92 0.89 6.13 -14.72
CA LYS A 92 -0.16 5.36 -15.40
C LYS A 92 -0.27 3.97 -14.77
N LYS A 93 -1.36 3.26 -15.07
CA LYS A 93 -1.54 1.87 -14.60
C LYS A 93 -0.40 0.93 -15.04
N CYS A 94 0.25 1.19 -16.17
CA CYS A 94 1.42 0.43 -16.62
C CYS A 94 2.65 0.59 -15.72
N HIS A 95 2.70 1.63 -14.89
CA HIS A 95 3.77 1.83 -13.91
C HIS A 95 3.51 1.07 -12.59
N VAL A 96 2.34 0.43 -12.45
CA VAL A 96 2.03 -0.39 -11.27
C VAL A 96 2.75 -1.72 -11.39
N PRO A 97 3.57 -2.12 -10.39
CA PRO A 97 4.21 -3.43 -10.39
C PRO A 97 3.20 -4.56 -10.54
N ASN A 98 3.55 -5.59 -11.32
CA ASN A 98 2.63 -6.70 -11.63
C ASN A 98 2.05 -7.36 -10.38
N TRP A 99 2.85 -7.50 -9.32
CA TRP A 99 2.41 -8.09 -8.05
C TRP A 99 1.37 -7.23 -7.29
N LEU A 100 1.25 -5.94 -7.61
CA LEU A 100 0.25 -5.02 -7.04
C LEU A 100 -0.98 -4.80 -7.93
N GLN A 101 -1.00 -5.32 -9.15
CA GLN A 101 -2.09 -5.04 -10.11
C GLN A 101 -3.45 -5.59 -9.66
N ASN A 102 -3.45 -6.65 -8.83
CA ASN A 102 -4.66 -7.24 -8.25
C ASN A 102 -5.20 -6.46 -7.04
N THR A 103 -4.53 -5.37 -6.64
CA THR A 103 -4.91 -4.52 -5.51
C THR A 103 -5.68 -3.30 -5.97
N ASN A 104 -6.50 -2.72 -5.09
CA ASN A 104 -7.19 -1.46 -5.40
C ASN A 104 -6.16 -0.32 -5.51
N VAL A 105 -5.98 0.20 -6.72
CA VAL A 105 -5.02 1.28 -7.02
C VAL A 105 -5.74 2.62 -7.02
N TYR A 106 -5.33 3.50 -6.12
CA TYR A 106 -5.88 4.84 -5.98
C TYR A 106 -5.11 5.84 -6.84
N ARG A 107 -5.77 6.89 -7.32
CA ARG A 107 -5.15 7.99 -8.06
C ARG A 107 -5.13 9.25 -7.21
N TRP A 108 -3.94 9.78 -6.95
CA TRP A 108 -3.81 11.09 -6.31
C TRP A 108 -3.91 12.21 -7.36
N PRO A 109 -4.61 13.33 -7.09
CA PRO A 109 -5.44 13.65 -5.91
C PRO A 109 -6.91 13.23 -6.05
N ARG A 110 -7.30 12.59 -7.17
CA ARG A 110 -8.70 12.27 -7.51
C ARG A 110 -9.42 11.43 -6.45
N ASP A 111 -8.75 10.41 -5.94
CA ASP A 111 -9.31 9.43 -5.01
C ASP A 111 -8.93 9.74 -3.55
N ARG A 112 -8.64 11.01 -3.24
CA ARG A 112 -8.19 11.46 -1.90
C ARG A 112 -9.09 10.94 -0.78
N ASP A 113 -10.41 11.09 -0.93
CA ASP A 113 -11.34 10.73 0.13
C ASP A 113 -11.41 9.21 0.35
N ASP A 114 -11.27 8.40 -0.70
CA ASP A 114 -11.19 6.94 -0.59
C ASP A 114 -9.84 6.50 0.03
N ILE A 115 -8.73 7.18 -0.28
CA ILE A 115 -7.44 6.99 0.39
C ILE A 115 -7.57 7.29 1.89
N LEU A 116 -8.16 8.45 2.25
CA LEU A 116 -8.35 8.84 3.65
C LEU A 116 -9.23 7.83 4.40
N ARG A 117 -10.34 7.37 3.81
CA ARG A 117 -11.18 6.32 4.40
C ARG A 117 -10.38 5.04 4.64
N ARG A 118 -9.54 4.64 3.69
CA ARG A 118 -8.69 3.45 3.83
C ARG A 118 -7.69 3.59 4.98
N LEU A 119 -7.07 4.77 5.13
CA LEU A 119 -6.14 5.07 6.22
C LEU A 119 -6.84 5.07 7.59
N MET A 120 -8.05 5.61 7.66
CA MET A 120 -8.86 5.62 8.88
C MET A 120 -9.50 4.26 9.21
N ARG A 121 -9.30 3.23 8.36
CA ARG A 121 -9.99 1.93 8.43
C ARG A 121 -11.52 2.06 8.48
N VAL A 122 -12.06 3.12 7.88
CA VAL A 122 -13.51 3.36 7.83
C VAL A 122 -14.05 2.66 6.60
N GLU A 123 -15.02 1.76 6.79
CA GLU A 123 -15.74 1.16 5.66
C GLU A 123 -16.56 2.23 4.93
N LYS A 124 -16.49 2.21 3.60
CA LYS A 124 -17.27 3.10 2.72
C LYS A 124 -18.78 2.82 2.84
N TYR A 125 -19.14 1.65 3.34
CA TYR A 125 -20.51 1.15 3.44
C TYR A 125 -20.84 0.90 4.91
N ASN A 126 -21.83 1.62 5.44
CA ASN A 126 -22.47 1.25 6.69
C ASN A 126 -23.70 0.41 6.29
N PRO A 127 -23.82 -0.86 6.71
CA PRO A 127 -25.01 -1.63 6.38
C PRO A 127 -26.25 -0.88 6.87
N PRO A 128 -27.35 -0.88 6.09
CA PRO A 128 -28.59 -0.29 6.57
C PRO A 128 -28.96 -0.97 7.90
N PRO A 129 -29.58 -0.24 8.84
CA PRO A 129 -30.07 -0.84 10.07
C PRO A 129 -30.93 -2.05 9.72
N ILE A 130 -30.66 -3.19 10.37
CA ILE A 130 -31.50 -4.37 10.23
C ILE A 130 -32.89 -3.96 10.72
N GLY A 131 -33.89 -4.00 9.83
CA GLY A 131 -35.28 -3.74 10.20
C GLY A 131 -35.79 -4.77 11.21
N GLU A 132 -36.87 -4.45 11.93
CA GLU A 132 -37.49 -5.42 12.85
C GLU A 132 -37.88 -6.70 12.12
N LEU A 133 -37.72 -7.85 12.79
CA LEU A 133 -38.14 -9.13 12.25
C LEU A 133 -39.65 -9.09 11.95
N PRO A 134 -40.10 -9.56 10.78
CA PRO A 134 -41.52 -9.61 10.47
C PRO A 134 -42.24 -10.48 11.52
N THR A 135 -43.19 -9.90 12.22
CA THR A 135 -44.04 -10.64 13.16
C THR A 135 -45.15 -11.32 12.37
N ILE A 136 -45.13 -12.66 12.31
CA ILE A 136 -46.22 -13.44 11.71
C ILE A 136 -47.39 -13.43 12.70
N VAL A 137 -48.48 -12.76 12.35
CA VAL A 137 -49.73 -12.78 13.10
C VAL A 137 -50.61 -13.92 12.57
N SER A 138 -50.83 -14.96 13.38
CA SER A 138 -51.82 -15.99 13.08
C SER A 138 -53.22 -15.43 13.35
N ILE A 139 -54.01 -15.19 12.32
CA ILE A 139 -55.41 -14.79 12.44
C ILE A 139 -56.25 -16.09 12.46
N PRO A 140 -56.96 -16.42 13.54
CA PRO A 140 -57.86 -17.58 13.54
C PRO A 140 -59.02 -17.36 12.57
N ILE A 141 -59.39 -18.42 11.85
CA ILE A 141 -60.51 -18.49 10.90
C ILE A 141 -61.82 -18.69 11.66
#